data_AF-A0A3S5AHD2-F1
#
_entry.id   AF-A0A3S5AHD2-F1
#
_cell.length_a   1.000
_cell.length_b   1.000
_cell.length_c   1.000
_cell.angle_alpha   90.00
_cell.angle_beta   90.00
_cell.angle_gamma   90.00
#
_symmetry.space_group_name_H-M   'P 1'
#
loop_
_entity.id
_entity.type
_entity.pdbx_description
1 polymer ?
#
loop_
_entity_poly.entity_id
_entity_poly.type
_entity_poly.pdbx_seq_one_letter_code
_entity_poly.pdbx_strand_id
1 'polypeptide(L)'
;MSGVLWSKNRALVFGGLNDVEDAAGEMIRGYFHNDLYVVELDKAKWHTFRYESLPLARLSVPTSDRQVQLLNERPNQTGGPVLPDVNNSDAAT
;
A
#
# COMPACT_ATOMS: atom_id res chain seq x y z
N MET A 1 -1.90 23.74 1.09
CA MET A 1 -1.26 23.93 2.41
C MET A 1 0.17 23.45 2.29
N SER A 2 1.16 24.27 2.64
CA SER A 2 2.59 23.92 2.62
C SER A 2 3.11 23.81 4.04
N GLY A 3 4.08 22.91 4.26
CA GLY A 3 4.80 22.78 5.52
C GLY A 3 6.28 23.10 5.35
N VAL A 4 6.87 23.83 6.30
CA VAL A 4 8.32 24.09 6.36
C VAL A 4 8.82 23.75 7.75
N LEU A 5 9.85 22.90 7.83
CA LEU A 5 10.58 22.60 9.05
C LEU A 5 12.04 22.98 8.85
N TRP A 6 12.61 23.83 9.69
CA TRP A 6 14.02 24.22 9.58
C TRP A 6 14.82 23.77 10.80
N SER A 7 16.08 23.38 10.58
CA SER A 7 17.04 23.08 11.64
C SER A 7 18.46 23.27 11.13
N LYS A 8 19.29 23.95 11.92
CA LYS A 8 20.68 24.30 11.56
C LYS A 8 20.72 24.99 10.18
N ASN A 9 21.51 24.46 9.25
CA ASN A 9 21.70 24.95 7.90
C ASN A 9 20.79 24.21 6.86
N ARG A 10 19.66 23.65 7.30
CA ARG A 10 18.76 22.93 6.39
C ARG A 10 17.31 23.28 6.65
N ALA A 11 16.56 23.50 5.58
CA ALA A 11 15.11 23.63 5.61
C ALA A 11 14.48 22.50 4.79
N LEU A 12 13.51 21.83 5.38
CA LEU A 12 12.69 20.79 4.78
C LEU A 12 11.37 21.45 4.34
N VAL A 13 11.04 21.35 3.07
CA VAL A 13 9.85 21.95 2.46
C VAL A 13 8.98 20.84 1.91
N PHE A 14 7.72 20.76 2.35
CA PHE A 14 6.77 19.76 1.90
C PHE A 14 5.54 20.41 1.29
N GLY A 15 5.22 19.92 0.09
CA GLY A 15 4.04 20.27 -0.67
C GLY A 15 3.96 21.74 -1.09
N GLY A 16 2.72 22.23 -1.26
CA GLY A 16 2.45 23.59 -1.70
C GLY A 16 1.24 23.69 -2.61
N LEU A 17 0.81 24.92 -2.87
CA LEU A 17 -0.17 25.26 -3.89
C LEU A 17 0.51 26.22 -4.87
N ASN A 18 0.49 25.88 -6.14
CA ASN A 18 1.00 26.71 -7.21
C ASN A 18 -0.19 27.16 -8.08
N ASP A 19 -0.54 28.43 -8.00
CA ASP A 19 -1.63 29.02 -8.78
C ASP A 19 -1.07 29.56 -10.09
N VAL A 20 -1.54 29.01 -11.20
CA VAL A 20 -1.14 29.40 -12.55
C VAL A 20 -2.30 30.13 -13.21
N GLU A 21 -2.07 31.39 -13.56
CA GLU A 21 -3.00 32.20 -14.34
C GLU A 21 -2.92 31.81 -15.82
N ASP A 22 -4.07 31.71 -16.48
CA ASP A 22 -4.12 31.59 -17.94
C ASP A 22 -3.64 32.90 -18.60
N ALA A 23 -3.15 32.84 -19.83
CA ALA A 23 -2.62 34.00 -20.55
C ALA A 23 -3.67 35.11 -20.77
N ALA A 24 -4.95 34.76 -20.72
CA ALA A 24 -6.07 35.70 -20.79
C ALA A 24 -6.49 36.25 -19.42
N GLY A 25 -5.97 35.73 -18.30
CA GLY A 25 -6.29 36.17 -16.93
C GLY A 25 -7.70 35.79 -16.44
N GLU A 26 -8.47 35.05 -17.24
CA GLU A 26 -9.87 34.70 -16.94
C GLU A 26 -9.99 33.48 -16.01
N MET A 27 -8.94 32.65 -15.93
CA MET A 27 -8.95 31.41 -15.16
C MET A 27 -7.65 31.24 -14.37
N ILE A 28 -7.79 30.80 -13.11
CA ILE A 28 -6.68 30.41 -12.24
C ILE A 28 -6.74 28.90 -12.03
N ARG A 29 -5.64 28.20 -12.29
CA ARG A 29 -5.49 26.76 -12.03
C ARG A 29 -4.53 26.55 -10.86
N GLY A 30 -5.05 26.01 -9.77
CA GLY A 30 -4.26 25.62 -8.60
C GLY A 30 -3.71 24.21 -8.72
N TYR A 31 -2.39 24.05 -8.65
CA TYR A 31 -1.69 22.78 -8.61
C TYR A 31 -1.21 22.49 -7.18
N PHE A 32 -1.69 21.39 -6.61
CA PHE A 32 -1.24 20.93 -5.29
C PHE A 32 -0.03 20.02 -5.44
N HIS A 33 1.04 20.34 -4.74
CA HIS A 33 2.26 19.56 -4.70
C HIS A 33 2.29 18.73 -3.41
N ASN A 34 2.79 17.50 -3.53
CA ASN A 34 3.06 16.58 -2.41
C ASN A 34 4.53 16.16 -2.36
N ASP A 35 5.39 16.92 -3.03
CA ASP A 35 6.82 16.65 -3.13
C ASP A 35 7.56 17.15 -1.88
N LEU A 36 8.72 16.55 -1.62
CA LEU A 36 9.59 16.92 -0.50
C LEU A 36 10.92 17.47 -1.02
N TYR A 37 11.30 18.64 -0.53
CA TYR A 37 12.55 19.30 -0.86
C TYR A 37 13.38 19.60 0.39
N VAL A 38 14.69 19.63 0.23
CA VAL A 38 15.63 20.11 1.24
C VAL A 38 16.46 21.24 0.67
N VAL A 39 16.53 22.36 1.40
CA VAL A 39 17.32 23.53 1.07
C VAL A 39 18.50 23.61 2.01
N GLU A 40 19.72 23.62 1.48
CA GLU A 40 20.93 23.99 2.22
C GLU A 40 21.03 25.52 2.20
N LEU A 41 20.85 26.16 3.37
CA LEU A 41 20.64 27.61 3.46
C LEU A 41 21.92 28.40 3.10
N ASP A 42 23.07 27.96 3.55
CA ASP A 42 24.37 28.60 3.33
C ASP A 42 24.75 28.66 1.84
N LYS A 43 24.33 27.67 1.06
CA LYS A 43 24.65 27.54 -0.36
C LYS A 43 23.48 27.84 -1.29
N ALA A 44 22.31 28.15 -0.73
CA ALA A 44 21.05 28.25 -1.44
C ALA A 44 20.80 27.06 -2.39
N LYS A 45 21.19 25.85 -1.97
CA LYS A 45 21.16 24.66 -2.83
C LYS A 45 19.91 23.82 -2.53
N TRP A 46 19.17 23.49 -3.59
CA TRP A 46 17.98 22.66 -3.52
C TRP A 46 18.32 21.19 -3.78
N HIS A 47 17.72 20.31 -2.99
CA HIS A 47 17.79 18.86 -3.11
C HIS A 47 16.39 18.29 -3.16
N THR A 48 16.13 17.42 -4.13
CA THR A 48 14.85 16.71 -4.24
C THR A 48 14.92 15.40 -3.47
N PHE A 49 13.90 15.14 -2.64
CA PHE A 49 13.70 13.84 -2.01
C PHE A 49 12.73 12.99 -2.84
N ARG A 50 13.18 11.80 -3.23
CA ARG A 50 12.32 10.77 -3.81
C ARG A 50 12.43 9.54 -2.91
N TYR A 51 11.30 9.07 -2.41
CA TYR A 51 11.27 7.74 -1.82
C TYR A 51 11.41 6.74 -2.97
N GLU A 52 12.46 5.93 -2.94
CA GLU A 52 12.48 4.75 -3.78
C GLU A 52 11.74 3.66 -3.03
N SER A 53 10.65 3.15 -3.63
CA SER A 53 10.14 1.86 -3.17
C SER A 53 11.20 0.83 -3.53
N LEU A 54 11.86 0.24 -2.52
CA LEU A 54 12.70 -0.92 -2.75
C LEU A 54 11.87 -1.93 -3.56
N PRO A 55 12.41 -2.49 -4.66
CA PRO A 55 11.66 -3.45 -5.45
C PRO A 55 11.19 -4.58 -4.54
N LEU A 56 9.88 -4.84 -4.54
CA LEU A 56 9.21 -5.87 -3.73
C LEU A 56 9.89 -7.26 -3.87
N ALA A 57 10.66 -7.47 -4.93
CA ALA A 57 11.50 -8.64 -5.15
C ALA A 57 12.58 -8.89 -4.05
N ARG A 58 12.95 -7.90 -3.23
CA ARG A 58 13.84 -8.13 -2.07
C ARG A 58 13.12 -8.59 -0.81
N LEU A 59 11.79 -8.54 -0.80
CA LEU A 59 10.95 -8.99 0.32
C LEU A 59 10.33 -10.37 0.08
N SER A 60 10.63 -11.03 -1.06
CA SER A 60 10.31 -12.45 -1.20
C SER A 60 11.19 -13.25 -0.25
N VAL A 61 10.70 -13.42 0.97
CA VAL A 61 11.12 -14.50 1.87
C VAL A 61 11.11 -15.78 1.04
N PRO A 62 12.17 -16.61 1.05
CA PRO A 62 12.07 -17.93 0.44
C PRO A 62 11.01 -18.69 1.23
N THR A 63 9.81 -18.80 0.64
CA THR A 63 8.77 -19.68 1.13
C THR A 63 9.37 -21.07 1.13
N SER A 64 9.74 -21.57 2.31
CA SER A 64 10.12 -22.95 2.51
C SER A 64 9.01 -23.82 1.92
N ASP A 65 9.38 -24.80 1.09
CA ASP A 65 8.49 -25.68 0.33
C ASP A 65 7.34 -26.28 1.15
N ARG A 66 7.48 -26.36 2.48
CA ARG A 66 6.43 -26.78 3.41
C ARG A 66 5.18 -25.91 3.39
N GLN A 67 5.27 -24.61 3.12
CA GLN A 67 4.11 -23.71 3.19
C GLN A 67 3.21 -23.81 1.94
N VAL A 68 3.78 -24.18 0.79
CA VAL A 68 3.00 -24.44 -0.45
C VAL A 68 2.25 -25.77 -0.35
N GLN A 69 2.78 -26.74 0.40
CA GLN A 69 2.14 -28.05 0.58
C GLN A 69 0.84 -27.98 1.39
N LEU A 70 0.75 -27.08 2.38
CA LEU A 70 -0.48 -26.88 3.18
C LEU A 70 -1.60 -26.13 2.43
N LEU A 71 -1.28 -25.44 1.33
CA LEU A 71 -2.28 -24.74 0.50
C LEU A 71 -2.85 -25.63 -0.62
N ASN A 72 -2.17 -26.73 -0.96
CA ASN A 72 -2.58 -27.64 -2.04
C ASN A 72 -3.36 -28.87 -1.58
N GLU A 73 -3.49 -29.12 -0.28
CA GLU A 73 -4.38 -30.17 0.23
C GLU A 73 -5.80 -29.63 0.40
N ARG A 74 -6.49 -29.43 -0.72
CA ARG A 74 -7.96 -29.49 -0.71
C ARG A 74 -8.34 -30.96 -0.55
N PRO A 75 -9.07 -31.38 0.51
CA PRO A 75 -9.64 -32.72 0.53
C PRO A 75 -10.80 -32.72 -0.46
N ASN A 76 -10.52 -33.07 -1.71
CA ASN A 76 -11.58 -33.53 -2.60
C ASN A 76 -11.95 -34.93 -2.14
N GLN A 77 -13.13 -35.07 -1.52
CA GLN A 77 -14.14 -36.01 -1.98
C GLN A 77 -15.40 -35.96 -1.11
N THR A 78 -16.50 -35.59 -1.77
CA THR A 78 -17.76 -36.35 -1.80
C THR A 78 -18.04 -37.25 -0.59
N GLY A 79 -18.83 -36.73 0.34
CA GLY A 79 -19.44 -37.48 1.42
C GLY A 79 -20.48 -36.60 2.07
N GLY A 80 -21.71 -36.64 1.57
CA GLY A 80 -22.83 -36.08 2.32
C GLY A 80 -22.90 -36.73 3.71
N PRO A 81 -23.60 -36.11 4.68
CA PRO A 81 -23.76 -36.72 5.99
C PRO A 81 -24.42 -38.10 5.82
N VAL A 82 -23.67 -39.17 6.08
CA VAL A 82 -24.23 -40.49 6.32
C VAL A 82 -24.91 -40.39 7.68
N LEU A 83 -26.24 -40.25 7.66
CA LEU A 83 -27.07 -40.42 8.85
C LEU A 83 -26.78 -41.80 9.45
N PRO A 84 -26.66 -41.94 10.78
CA PRO A 84 -26.56 -43.25 11.38
C PRO A 84 -27.88 -44.02 11.13
N ASP A 85 -27.78 -45.18 10.50
CA ASP A 85 -28.88 -46.16 10.42
C ASP A 85 -29.29 -46.57 11.83
N VAL A 86 -30.43 -46.06 12.29
CA VAL A 86 -31.13 -46.59 13.47
C VAL A 86 -31.88 -47.84 13.01
N ASN A 87 -31.16 -48.96 13.07
CA ASN A 87 -31.73 -50.30 13.01
C ASN A 87 -32.63 -50.54 14.23
N ASN A 88 -33.91 -50.86 14.02
CA ASN A 88 -34.65 -52.02 14.53
C ASN A 88 -36.16 -51.74 14.41
N SER A 89 -36.85 -52.43 13.51
CA SER A 89 -37.46 -53.76 13.70
C SER A 89 -38.92 -53.63 14.14
N ASP A 90 -39.78 -54.07 13.23
CA ASP A 90 -40.98 -54.85 13.52
C ASP A 90 -42.15 -54.21 14.27
N ALA A 91 -43.22 -54.10 13.48
CA ALA A 91 -44.52 -54.70 13.76
C ALA A 91 -45.47 -54.03 14.75
N ALA A 92 -46.74 -54.34 14.48
CA ALA A 92 -47.94 -54.16 15.30
C ALA A 92 -48.51 -52.73 15.33
N THR A 93 -49.77 -52.46 15.02
CA THR A 93 -50.95 -53.23 14.57
C THR A 93 -51.92 -52.20 13.99
#